data_AF-A0A452XIE3-F1
#
_entry.id   AF-A0A452XIE3-F1
#
_cell.length_a   1.000
_cell.length_b   1.000
_cell.length_c   1.000
_cell.angle_alpha   90.00
_cell.angle_beta   90.00
_cell.angle_gamma   90.00
#
_symmetry.space_group_name_H-M   'P 1'
#
loop_
_entity.id
_entity.type
_entity.pdbx_description
1 polymer ?
#
loop_
_entity_poly.entity_id
_entity_poly.type
_entity_poly.pdbx_seq_one_letter_code
_entity_poly.pdbx_strand_id
1 'polypeptide(L)'
;IGFCKMELGKHHTDPPAVAALYLHGDVLELVLERLPASDLSAAVAVSREWLRAVRSALRRLRRRLPWLVVHLHGCRRRTLAYDPHSGVWLTVHVQAPRHALPLNLRLVRSARGDRVCALSSSGLDVAGDPLGTSACVSLKSPSVWRVDPVLAVVGDRMVALGGACQLALAAGQVAAAAEVHESGNWITCDPLPSKLRESAAATWLSAAATDQRVYLTDRTTGWTSWFDPLKRRWGPTRCLRPDASVYTWGVAPGRAGAERLMLFGAKREGEEANRVVVQAWEVDGDALDLSPGAAYDAMPSDMSERLFPRDEDEDGEEMMRSIGVCGNATGGYVYNAAEPASGAVLYELTERQAGTVVKRWEWVPCALSVQAESLHRAVHACSMVGLDELQRGRASAGQAASKASTDAH
;
A
#
# COMPACT_ATOMS: atom_id res chain seq x y z
N ILE A 1 82.36 -18.05 -34.85
CA ILE A 1 81.73 -16.92 -35.57
C ILE A 1 80.49 -16.56 -34.77
N GLY A 2 80.50 -15.66 -33.78
CA GLY A 2 81.21 -14.39 -33.71
C GLY A 2 80.25 -13.27 -34.09
N PHE A 3 79.49 -12.80 -33.10
CA PHE A 3 78.74 -11.54 -32.97
C PHE A 3 78.53 -10.66 -34.21
N CYS A 4 77.27 -10.29 -34.47
CA CYS A 4 76.92 -8.93 -34.86
C CYS A 4 75.56 -8.51 -34.27
N LYS A 5 75.59 -7.31 -33.69
CA LYS A 5 74.58 -6.61 -32.90
C LYS A 5 73.84 -5.66 -33.84
N MET A 6 72.50 -5.62 -33.83
CA MET A 6 71.75 -4.45 -34.31
C MET A 6 70.56 -4.13 -33.38
N GLU A 7 70.81 -3.04 -32.67
CA GLU A 7 69.98 -2.06 -31.99
C GLU A 7 68.45 -2.21 -32.00
N LEU A 8 67.88 -2.24 -30.78
CA LEU A 8 66.48 -1.92 -30.51
C LEU A 8 66.24 -0.42 -30.77
N GLY A 9 65.61 -0.12 -31.91
CA GLY A 9 64.85 1.12 -32.08
C GLY A 9 63.58 1.06 -31.25
N LYS A 10 63.50 1.91 -30.23
CA LYS A 10 62.29 2.14 -29.43
C LYS A 10 61.16 2.65 -30.32
N HIS A 11 60.20 1.78 -30.64
CA HIS A 11 58.84 2.22 -30.90
C HIS A 11 57.97 1.75 -29.75
N HIS A 12 57.81 2.66 -28.78
CA HIS A 12 56.74 2.59 -27.80
C HIS A 12 55.44 2.88 -28.55
N THR A 13 54.86 1.86 -29.18
CA THR A 13 53.43 1.89 -29.48
C THR A 13 52.73 1.66 -28.15
N ASP A 14 52.33 2.76 -27.51
CA ASP A 14 51.26 2.71 -26.52
C ASP A 14 50.10 1.91 -27.14
N PRO A 15 49.55 0.89 -26.45
CA PRO A 15 48.26 0.36 -26.87
C PRO A 15 47.28 1.54 -26.88
N PRO A 16 46.34 1.62 -27.85
CA PRO A 16 45.34 2.66 -27.81
C PRO A 16 44.71 2.56 -26.42
N ALA A 17 44.81 3.64 -25.66
CA ALA A 17 44.00 3.82 -24.48
C ALA A 17 42.57 3.70 -25.00
N VAL A 18 42.03 2.48 -24.92
CA VAL A 18 40.61 2.27 -24.78
C VAL A 18 40.34 3.04 -23.51
N ALA A 19 39.99 4.31 -23.65
CA ALA A 19 39.29 5.05 -22.64
C ALA A 19 38.13 4.12 -22.34
N ALA A 20 38.30 3.30 -21.30
CA ALA A 20 37.23 2.50 -20.76
C ALA A 20 36.10 3.51 -20.64
N LEU A 21 35.02 3.27 -21.39
CA LEU A 21 33.85 4.12 -21.47
C LEU A 21 33.21 4.12 -20.09
N TYR A 22 33.83 4.86 -19.19
CA TYR A 22 33.44 4.97 -17.81
C TYR A 22 32.21 5.88 -17.84
N LEU A 23 31.04 5.24 -17.81
CA LEU A 23 29.78 5.91 -17.55
C LEU A 23 29.90 6.61 -16.20
N HIS A 24 30.13 7.91 -16.23
CA HIS A 24 30.36 8.76 -15.07
C HIS A 24 29.48 10.01 -15.16
N GLY A 25 29.18 10.59 -14.01
CA GLY A 25 28.44 11.85 -13.93
C GLY A 25 26.98 11.73 -14.37
N ASP A 26 26.54 12.71 -15.14
CA ASP A 26 25.18 12.92 -15.64
C ASP A 26 24.66 11.75 -16.49
N VAL A 27 25.51 11.13 -17.31
CA VAL A 27 25.10 9.99 -18.15
C VAL A 27 24.77 8.76 -17.30
N LEU A 28 25.61 8.43 -16.31
CA LEU A 28 25.34 7.34 -15.37
C LEU A 28 24.03 7.57 -14.63
N GLU A 29 23.85 8.80 -14.17
CA GLU A 29 22.64 9.25 -13.51
C GLU A 29 21.38 9.10 -14.38
N LEU A 30 21.42 9.50 -15.65
CA LEU A 30 20.31 9.35 -16.61
C LEU A 30 20.00 7.88 -16.93
N VAL A 31 21.01 7.02 -16.96
CA VAL A 31 20.80 5.56 -17.13
C VAL A 31 20.10 5.00 -15.90
N LEU A 32 20.60 5.32 -14.70
CA LEU A 32 20.02 4.86 -13.44
C LEU A 32 18.58 5.35 -13.25
N GLU A 33 18.25 6.56 -13.71
CA GLU A 33 16.88 7.09 -13.66
C GLU A 33 15.86 6.24 -14.43
N ARG A 34 16.30 5.45 -15.41
CA ARG A 34 15.44 4.55 -16.19
C ARG A 34 15.41 3.12 -15.66
N LEU A 35 16.24 2.79 -14.67
CA LEU A 35 16.31 1.44 -14.16
C LEU A 35 15.19 1.14 -13.14
N PRO A 36 14.66 -0.09 -13.15
CA PRO A 36 13.81 -0.60 -12.09
C PRO A 36 14.48 -0.45 -10.72
N ALA A 37 13.67 -0.29 -9.67
CA ALA A 37 14.20 -0.15 -8.31
C ALA A 37 15.04 -1.33 -7.83
N SER A 38 14.69 -2.54 -8.27
CA SER A 38 15.46 -3.74 -8.03
C SER A 38 16.89 -3.56 -8.52
N ASP A 39 17.06 -3.02 -9.72
CA ASP A 39 18.36 -2.91 -10.36
C ASP A 39 19.18 -1.78 -9.76
N LEU A 40 18.51 -0.70 -9.35
CA LEU A 40 19.11 0.36 -8.53
C LEU A 40 19.72 -0.18 -7.23
N SER A 41 19.07 -1.14 -6.57
CA SER A 41 19.62 -1.71 -5.33
C SER A 41 20.89 -2.54 -5.57
N ALA A 42 21.04 -3.17 -6.75
CA ALA A 42 22.29 -3.83 -7.15
C ALA A 42 23.37 -2.80 -7.54
N ALA A 43 22.97 -1.77 -8.27
CA ALA A 43 23.83 -0.68 -8.71
C ALA A 43 24.55 0.02 -7.53
N VAL A 44 23.87 0.16 -6.39
CA VAL A 44 24.48 0.73 -5.16
C VAL A 44 25.70 -0.05 -4.67
N ALA A 45 25.78 -1.36 -4.92
CA ALA A 45 26.89 -2.19 -4.46
C ALA A 45 28.15 -2.10 -5.34
N VAL A 46 28.07 -1.44 -6.51
CA VAL A 46 29.16 -1.40 -7.49
C VAL A 46 30.32 -0.51 -7.04
N SER A 47 30.05 0.75 -6.68
CA SER A 47 31.05 1.69 -6.16
C SER A 47 30.42 2.86 -5.40
N ARG A 48 31.25 3.70 -4.76
CA ARG A 48 30.76 4.92 -4.08
C ARG A 48 30.17 5.92 -5.06
N GLU A 49 30.71 6.01 -6.27
CA GLU A 49 30.25 6.88 -7.36
C GLU A 49 28.88 6.42 -7.84
N TRP A 50 28.67 5.11 -8.01
CA TRP A 50 27.37 4.54 -8.34
C TRP A 50 26.36 4.78 -7.22
N LEU A 51 26.72 4.59 -5.95
CA LEU A 51 25.84 4.95 -4.83
C LEU A 51 25.46 6.44 -4.84
N ARG A 52 26.40 7.35 -5.11
CA ARG A 52 26.12 8.79 -5.24
C ARG A 52 25.17 9.06 -6.41
N ALA A 53 25.42 8.45 -7.57
CA ALA A 53 24.60 8.59 -8.77
C ALA A 53 23.19 8.04 -8.56
N VAL A 54 23.03 6.88 -7.92
CA VAL A 54 21.73 6.31 -7.55
C VAL A 54 20.99 7.25 -6.58
N ARG A 55 21.66 7.76 -5.54
CA ARG A 55 21.05 8.75 -4.62
C ARG A 55 20.68 10.06 -5.31
N SER A 56 21.43 10.45 -6.33
CA SER A 56 21.15 11.62 -7.16
C SER A 56 19.92 11.38 -8.05
N ALA A 57 19.91 10.25 -8.77
CA ALA A 57 18.80 9.78 -9.59
C ALA A 57 17.50 9.66 -8.77
N LEU A 58 17.53 9.06 -7.58
CA LEU A 58 16.36 8.97 -6.69
C LEU A 58 15.89 10.30 -6.10
N ARG A 59 16.76 11.31 -6.02
CA ARG A 59 16.34 12.67 -5.63
C ARG A 59 15.67 13.40 -6.78
N ARG A 60 16.05 13.09 -8.03
CA ARG A 60 15.46 13.68 -9.25
C ARG A 60 14.21 12.96 -9.73
N LEU A 61 14.22 11.63 -9.75
CA LEU A 61 13.02 10.81 -9.77
C LEU A 61 12.35 10.98 -8.41
N ARG A 62 11.46 11.96 -8.31
CA ARG A 62 10.37 11.81 -7.35
C ARG A 62 9.58 10.59 -7.83
N ARG A 63 9.95 9.39 -7.37
CA ARG A 63 9.09 8.21 -7.42
C ARG A 63 7.91 8.57 -6.55
N ARG A 64 6.92 9.21 -7.18
CA ARG A 64 5.77 9.78 -6.47
C ARG A 64 4.83 8.64 -6.10
N LEU A 65 4.60 7.73 -7.05
CA LEU A 65 3.66 6.65 -6.90
C LEU A 65 4.13 5.62 -5.85
N PRO A 66 3.27 5.29 -4.88
CA PRO A 66 3.54 4.24 -3.93
C PRO A 66 3.50 2.87 -4.62
N TRP A 67 4.19 1.90 -4.06
CA TRP A 67 4.18 0.51 -4.51
C TRP A 67 2.95 -0.21 -3.98
N LEU A 68 2.40 -1.13 -4.78
CA LEU A 68 1.40 -2.08 -4.30
C LEU A 68 2.12 -3.22 -3.61
N VAL A 69 1.81 -3.44 -2.34
CA VAL A 69 2.37 -4.52 -1.55
C VAL A 69 1.25 -5.47 -1.16
N VAL A 70 1.42 -6.77 -1.43
CA VAL A 70 0.45 -7.82 -1.12
C VAL A 70 1.08 -8.81 -0.17
N HIS A 71 0.48 -8.95 1.00
CA HIS A 71 0.90 -9.93 1.99
C HIS A 71 -0.01 -11.15 1.94
N LEU A 72 0.58 -12.28 1.55
CA LEU A 72 -0.12 -13.55 1.39
C LEU A 72 -0.03 -14.39 2.67
N HIS A 73 -1.18 -14.94 3.06
CA HIS A 73 -1.36 -15.71 4.30
C HIS A 73 -1.64 -17.18 3.99
N GLY A 74 -0.58 -18.01 4.01
CA GLY A 74 -0.69 -19.46 3.88
C GLY A 74 0.37 -20.21 4.67
N CYS A 75 0.68 -21.45 4.28
CA CYS A 75 1.73 -22.27 4.89
C CYS A 75 3.11 -21.59 4.85
N ARG A 76 3.33 -20.71 3.87
CA ARG A 76 4.51 -19.84 3.78
C ARG A 76 4.06 -18.41 3.56
N ARG A 77 4.40 -17.51 4.49
CA ARG A 77 4.15 -16.09 4.34
C ARG A 77 5.05 -15.52 3.26
N ARG A 78 4.45 -14.80 2.32
CA ARG A 78 5.16 -14.12 1.25
C ARG A 78 4.64 -12.71 1.13
N THR A 79 5.55 -11.80 0.84
CA THR A 79 5.21 -10.43 0.50
C THR A 79 5.58 -10.22 -0.95
N LEU A 80 4.62 -9.76 -1.73
CA LEU A 80 4.80 -9.41 -3.13
C LEU A 80 4.74 -7.90 -3.23
N ALA A 81 5.64 -7.30 -4.00
CA ALA A 81 5.72 -5.85 -4.14
C ALA A 81 5.80 -5.49 -5.62
N TYR A 82 4.85 -4.72 -6.12
CA TYR A 82 4.81 -4.24 -7.50
C TYR A 82 5.45 -2.86 -7.59
N ASP A 83 6.46 -2.74 -8.45
CA ASP A 83 7.07 -1.46 -8.79
C ASP A 83 6.27 -0.80 -9.93
N PRO A 84 5.51 0.29 -9.68
CA PRO A 84 4.72 0.96 -10.70
C PRO A 84 5.58 1.62 -11.80
N HIS A 85 6.89 1.78 -11.59
CA HIS A 85 7.77 2.35 -12.61
C HIS A 85 8.23 1.30 -13.62
N SER A 86 8.53 0.08 -13.17
CA SER A 86 9.00 -1.00 -14.05
C SER A 86 7.88 -1.95 -14.50
N GLY A 87 6.73 -1.93 -13.84
CA GLY A 87 5.62 -2.84 -14.11
C GLY A 87 5.90 -4.29 -13.68
N VAL A 88 6.82 -4.49 -12.72
CA VAL A 88 7.30 -5.82 -12.32
C VAL A 88 6.96 -6.11 -10.87
N TRP A 89 6.55 -7.35 -10.61
CA TRP A 89 6.37 -7.89 -9.27
C TRP A 89 7.67 -8.46 -8.72
N LEU A 90 7.96 -8.13 -7.47
CA LEU A 90 9.10 -8.64 -6.70
C LEU A 90 8.58 -9.49 -5.54
N THR A 91 9.14 -10.68 -5.38
CA THR A 91 8.84 -11.54 -4.24
C THR A 91 9.86 -11.31 -3.13
N VAL A 92 9.37 -10.93 -1.97
CA VAL A 92 10.18 -10.65 -0.77
C VAL A 92 9.88 -11.72 0.28
N HIS A 93 10.96 -12.31 0.80
CA HIS A 93 10.89 -13.27 1.89
C HIS A 93 10.98 -12.50 3.21
N VAL A 94 9.96 -12.68 4.04
CA VAL A 94 9.69 -11.85 5.22
C VAL A 94 10.03 -12.59 6.50
N GLN A 95 10.58 -11.86 7.47
CA GLN A 95 10.64 -12.32 8.85
C GLN A 95 9.28 -12.09 9.50
N ALA A 96 8.62 -13.17 9.90
CA ALA A 96 7.32 -13.10 10.53
C ALA A 96 7.37 -12.27 11.83
N PRO A 97 6.36 -11.40 12.11
CA PRO A 97 6.20 -10.82 13.44
C PRO A 97 6.05 -11.93 14.49
N ARG A 98 6.62 -11.72 15.68
CA ARG A 98 6.77 -12.77 16.72
C ARG A 98 5.41 -13.32 17.18
N HIS A 99 4.41 -12.45 17.29
CA HIS A 99 3.06 -12.82 17.74
C HIS A 99 2.07 -13.04 16.58
N ALA A 100 2.56 -13.10 15.34
CA ALA A 100 1.70 -13.35 14.19
C ALA A 100 1.25 -14.81 14.17
N LEU A 101 0.06 -15.08 14.70
CA LEU A 101 -0.72 -16.26 14.30
C LEU A 101 -1.19 -16.07 12.83
N PRO A 102 -1.43 -17.17 12.09
CA PRO A 102 -1.78 -17.12 10.66
C PRO A 102 -2.95 -16.18 10.31
N LEU A 103 -3.83 -15.88 11.27
CA LEU A 103 -5.11 -15.19 11.07
C LEU A 103 -5.15 -13.72 11.51
N ASN A 104 -4.10 -13.23 12.18
CA ASN A 104 -4.15 -11.95 12.91
C ASN A 104 -3.31 -10.83 12.30
N LEU A 105 -2.77 -11.05 11.10
CA LEU A 105 -2.10 -10.00 10.36
C LEU A 105 -3.14 -8.98 9.87
N ARG A 106 -2.83 -7.72 10.08
CA ARG A 106 -3.66 -6.55 9.79
C ARG A 106 -2.79 -5.46 9.21
N LEU A 107 -3.45 -4.44 8.68
CA LEU A 107 -2.79 -3.30 8.11
C LEU A 107 -2.91 -2.10 9.03
N VAL A 108 -1.80 -1.38 9.16
CA VAL A 108 -1.70 -0.08 9.81
C VAL A 108 -1.62 0.96 8.69
N ARG A 109 -2.69 1.74 8.53
CA ARG A 109 -2.74 2.83 7.54
C ARG A 109 -1.89 4.00 7.98
N SER A 110 -1.17 4.63 7.07
CA SER A 110 -0.43 5.87 7.38
C SER A 110 -0.25 6.73 6.15
N ALA A 111 -0.22 8.06 6.34
CA ALA A 111 0.12 9.01 5.28
C ALA A 111 1.49 8.72 4.63
N ARG A 112 2.41 8.12 5.39
CA ARG A 112 3.76 7.77 4.92
C ARG A 112 3.84 6.39 4.24
N GLY A 113 2.72 5.68 4.15
CA GLY A 113 2.65 4.34 3.60
C GLY A 113 2.27 3.29 4.66
N ASP A 114 1.53 2.31 4.19
CA ASP A 114 0.95 1.28 5.02
C ASP A 114 2.00 0.28 5.52
N ARG A 115 1.73 -0.30 6.69
CA ARG A 115 2.57 -1.33 7.31
C ARG A 115 1.72 -2.49 7.76
N VAL A 116 2.30 -3.68 7.80
CA VAL A 116 1.63 -4.84 8.38
C VAL A 116 1.90 -4.92 9.88
N CYS A 117 0.91 -5.37 10.62
CA CYS A 117 1.04 -5.68 12.04
C CYS A 117 0.37 -7.00 12.38
N ALA A 118 0.77 -7.59 13.49
CA ALA A 118 0.09 -8.73 14.11
C ALA A 118 -0.50 -8.32 15.45
N LEU A 119 -1.83 -8.37 15.55
CA LEU A 119 -2.55 -8.08 16.79
C LEU A 119 -2.89 -9.38 17.53
N SER A 120 -2.57 -9.43 18.81
CA SER A 120 -2.95 -10.54 19.71
C SER A 120 -3.54 -9.98 21.01
N SER A 121 -4.05 -10.86 21.87
CA SER A 121 -4.51 -10.46 23.20
C SER A 121 -3.39 -9.96 24.10
N SER A 122 -2.14 -10.39 23.88
CA SER A 122 -0.99 -10.05 24.72
C SER A 122 -0.12 -8.91 24.18
N GLY A 123 -0.26 -8.55 22.91
CA GLY A 123 0.60 -7.54 22.29
C GLY A 123 0.23 -7.22 20.84
N LEU A 124 0.87 -6.18 20.33
CA LEU A 124 0.76 -5.73 18.95
C LEU A 124 2.16 -5.56 18.36
N ASP A 125 2.50 -6.34 17.35
CA ASP A 125 3.77 -6.22 16.63
C ASP A 125 3.55 -5.49 15.31
N VAL A 126 4.24 -4.38 15.08
CA VAL A 126 4.16 -3.62 13.83
C VAL A 126 5.47 -3.79 13.05
N ALA A 127 5.39 -4.14 11.77
CA ALA A 127 6.57 -4.19 10.91
C ALA A 127 7.26 -2.82 10.83
N GLY A 128 8.60 -2.81 10.90
CA GLY A 128 9.38 -1.57 10.82
C GLY A 128 9.36 -0.93 9.43
N ASP A 129 9.12 -1.72 8.39
CA ASP A 129 9.06 -1.31 6.99
C ASP A 129 7.86 -1.97 6.26
N PRO A 130 7.50 -1.46 5.08
CA PRO A 130 6.36 -1.95 4.30
C PRO A 130 6.53 -3.37 3.78
N LEU A 131 7.77 -3.81 3.54
CA LEU A 131 8.05 -5.16 3.03
C LEU A 131 8.16 -6.20 4.15
N GLY A 132 8.11 -5.79 5.43
CA GLY A 132 8.29 -6.68 6.58
C GLY A 132 9.73 -7.23 6.73
N THR A 133 10.72 -6.56 6.16
CA THR A 133 12.12 -7.01 6.18
C THR A 133 12.89 -6.55 7.44
N SER A 134 12.36 -5.56 8.15
CA SER A 134 12.88 -5.00 9.39
C SER A 134 12.41 -5.77 10.60
N ALA A 135 13.13 -5.60 11.70
CA ALA A 135 12.61 -5.96 13.01
C ALA A 135 11.25 -5.29 13.27
N CYS A 136 10.34 -6.04 13.88
CA CYS A 136 9.05 -5.52 14.32
C CYS A 136 9.22 -4.68 15.58
N VAL A 137 8.38 -3.65 15.73
CA VAL A 137 8.20 -2.89 16.96
C VAL A 137 7.07 -3.53 17.74
N SER A 138 7.39 -4.06 18.91
CA SER A 138 6.40 -4.65 19.82
C SER A 138 5.81 -3.56 20.73
N LEU A 139 4.49 -3.48 20.74
CA LEU A 139 3.69 -2.60 21.57
C LEU A 139 2.81 -3.44 22.50
N LYS A 140 2.37 -2.84 23.61
CA LYS A 140 1.31 -3.43 24.44
C LYS A 140 0.05 -3.65 23.60
N SER A 141 -0.77 -4.65 23.94
CA SER A 141 -2.08 -4.79 23.30
C SER A 141 -3.00 -3.63 23.68
N PRO A 142 -3.92 -3.23 22.78
CA PRO A 142 -5.04 -2.36 23.14
C PRO A 142 -5.77 -2.89 24.38
N SER A 143 -6.28 -1.98 25.21
CA SER A 143 -6.98 -2.36 26.45
C SER A 143 -8.28 -3.10 26.16
N VAL A 144 -8.90 -2.82 25.02
CA VAL A 144 -10.08 -3.54 24.53
C VAL A 144 -9.64 -4.59 23.51
N TRP A 145 -9.94 -5.86 23.79
CA TRP A 145 -9.75 -6.92 22.81
C TRP A 145 -10.72 -6.74 21.64
N ARG A 146 -10.21 -6.85 20.41
CA ARG A 146 -10.95 -6.54 19.18
C ARG A 146 -10.60 -7.54 18.09
N VAL A 147 -11.61 -7.97 17.33
CA VAL A 147 -11.44 -8.68 16.08
C VAL A 147 -11.59 -7.70 14.92
N ASP A 148 -10.62 -7.69 14.02
CA ASP A 148 -10.66 -6.89 12.81
C ASP A 148 -10.80 -5.36 13.01
N PRO A 149 -10.00 -4.73 13.89
CA PRO A 149 -10.01 -3.28 14.03
C PRO A 149 -9.34 -2.59 12.83
N VAL A 150 -9.71 -1.34 12.59
CA VAL A 150 -8.92 -0.44 11.75
C VAL A 150 -7.75 0.08 12.58
N LEU A 151 -6.53 -0.12 12.09
CA LEU A 151 -5.31 0.38 12.70
C LEU A 151 -4.71 1.46 11.81
N ALA A 152 -4.22 2.53 12.44
CA ALA A 152 -3.59 3.62 11.71
C ALA A 152 -2.50 4.30 12.55
N VAL A 153 -1.58 4.99 11.86
CA VAL A 153 -0.56 5.86 12.45
C VAL A 153 -0.70 7.25 11.87
N VAL A 154 -0.90 8.22 12.76
CA VAL A 154 -1.06 9.64 12.48
C VAL A 154 -0.07 10.40 13.34
N GLY A 155 0.87 11.11 12.69
CA GLY A 155 2.03 11.66 13.38
C GLY A 155 2.84 10.56 14.08
N ASP A 156 2.96 10.65 15.40
CA ASP A 156 3.64 9.70 16.29
C ASP A 156 2.67 8.78 17.06
N ARG A 157 1.37 8.89 16.81
CA ARG A 157 0.33 8.16 17.54
C ARG A 157 -0.20 6.99 16.72
N MET A 158 -0.30 5.84 17.38
CA MET A 158 -1.02 4.70 16.81
C MET A 158 -2.46 4.70 17.32
N VAL A 159 -3.39 4.38 16.43
CA VAL A 159 -4.83 4.40 16.74
C VAL A 159 -5.43 3.05 16.39
N ALA A 160 -6.30 2.56 17.27
CA ALA A 160 -7.15 1.40 17.05
C ALA A 160 -8.62 1.83 17.10
N LEU A 161 -9.31 1.69 15.96
CA LEU A 161 -10.69 2.09 15.78
C LEU A 161 -11.54 0.87 15.46
N GLY A 162 -12.67 0.73 16.15
CA GLY A 162 -13.64 -0.34 15.89
C GLY A 162 -13.08 -1.75 16.14
N GLY A 163 -13.52 -2.69 15.32
CA GLY A 163 -13.35 -4.12 15.52
C GLY A 163 -14.47 -4.71 16.37
N ALA A 164 -14.94 -5.90 15.98
CA ALA A 164 -15.99 -6.61 16.70
C ALA A 164 -15.41 -7.28 17.95
N CYS A 165 -16.07 -7.11 19.09
CA CYS A 165 -15.76 -7.87 20.30
C CYS A 165 -17.04 -8.54 20.80
N GLN A 166 -17.26 -9.79 20.39
CA GLN A 166 -18.43 -10.57 20.81
C GLN A 166 -18.47 -10.78 22.34
N LEU A 167 -17.31 -10.86 22.99
CA LEU A 167 -17.21 -10.97 24.45
C LEU A 167 -17.54 -9.66 25.19
N ALA A 168 -17.15 -8.50 24.63
CA ALA A 168 -17.51 -7.18 25.19
C ALA A 168 -19.01 -6.88 25.03
N LEU A 169 -19.62 -7.31 23.92
CA LEU A 169 -21.07 -7.22 23.69
C LEU A 169 -21.87 -7.98 24.78
N ALA A 170 -21.41 -9.17 25.17
CA ALA A 170 -22.05 -9.95 26.23
C ALA A 170 -21.90 -9.32 27.63
N ALA A 171 -20.88 -8.48 27.85
CA ALA A 171 -20.60 -7.80 29.11
C ALA A 171 -21.11 -6.35 29.17
N GLY A 172 -21.86 -5.88 28.17
CA GLY A 172 -22.35 -4.49 28.10
C GLY A 172 -21.25 -3.45 27.84
N GLN A 173 -20.05 -3.87 27.43
CA GLN A 173 -18.95 -2.97 27.07
C GLN A 173 -19.07 -2.50 25.62
N VAL A 174 -18.63 -1.27 25.35
CA VAL A 174 -18.85 -0.60 24.06
C VAL A 174 -18.05 -1.30 22.96
N ALA A 175 -18.74 -2.08 22.12
CA ALA A 175 -18.23 -2.88 21.02
C ALA A 175 -17.57 -2.10 19.86
N ALA A 176 -17.31 -0.80 20.05
CA ALA A 176 -16.74 0.07 19.03
C ALA A 176 -15.90 1.19 19.68
N ALA A 177 -15.05 0.84 20.64
CA ALA A 177 -14.16 1.80 21.28
C ALA A 177 -13.17 2.42 20.27
N ALA A 178 -12.70 3.64 20.54
CA ALA A 178 -11.50 4.19 19.90
C ALA A 178 -10.38 4.22 20.94
N GLU A 179 -9.18 3.82 20.57
CA GLU A 179 -8.02 3.87 21.45
C GLU A 179 -6.82 4.50 20.75
N VAL A 180 -6.08 5.31 21.49
CA VAL A 180 -4.84 5.95 21.04
C VAL A 180 -3.68 5.46 21.89
N HIS A 181 -2.64 4.96 21.26
CA HIS A 181 -1.39 4.61 21.92
C HIS A 181 -0.49 5.84 21.99
N GLU A 182 -0.24 6.32 23.21
CA GLU A 182 0.61 7.47 23.50
C GLU A 182 1.42 7.19 24.77
N SER A 183 2.70 7.58 24.77
CA SER A 183 3.60 7.40 25.93
C SER A 183 3.63 5.96 26.49
N GLY A 184 3.55 4.96 25.59
CA GLY A 184 3.65 3.54 25.93
C GLY A 184 2.40 2.89 26.52
N ASN A 185 1.25 3.59 26.51
CA ASN A 185 -0.03 3.06 26.97
C ASN A 185 -1.15 3.37 25.99
N TRP A 186 -2.18 2.53 26.00
CA TRP A 186 -3.42 2.75 25.26
C TRP A 186 -4.40 3.56 26.09
N ILE A 187 -5.00 4.58 25.47
CA ILE A 187 -5.94 5.49 26.09
C ILE A 187 -7.28 5.35 25.36
N THR A 188 -8.30 4.94 26.11
CA THR A 188 -9.68 4.85 25.60
C THR A 188 -10.23 6.25 25.33
N CYS A 189 -10.86 6.40 24.18
CA CYS A 189 -11.50 7.62 23.69
C CYS A 189 -12.98 7.36 23.44
N ASP A 190 -13.70 8.39 22.99
CA ASP A 190 -15.10 8.26 22.59
C ASP A 190 -15.29 7.15 21.53
N PRO A 191 -16.35 6.33 21.65
CA PRO A 191 -16.58 5.24 20.72
C PRO A 191 -16.94 5.74 19.32
N LEU A 192 -16.92 4.84 18.34
CA LEU A 192 -17.32 5.16 16.97
C LEU A 192 -18.72 5.84 16.96
N PRO A 193 -18.90 6.82 16.05
CA PRO A 193 -20.20 7.43 15.81
C PRO A 193 -21.27 6.37 15.56
N SER A 194 -22.50 6.62 16.00
CA SER A 194 -23.59 5.63 15.96
C SER A 194 -23.82 5.06 14.55
N LYS A 195 -23.68 5.88 13.51
CA LYS A 195 -23.84 5.46 12.10
C LYS A 195 -22.76 4.50 11.59
N LEU A 196 -21.59 4.44 12.23
CA LEU A 196 -20.50 3.54 11.87
C LEU A 196 -20.37 2.34 12.82
N ARG A 197 -21.16 2.33 13.91
CA ARG A 197 -21.03 1.34 14.98
C ARG A 197 -21.47 -0.05 14.55
N GLU A 198 -22.50 -0.13 13.70
CA GLU A 198 -23.02 -1.40 13.17
C GLU A 198 -22.03 -2.07 12.22
N SER A 199 -21.16 -1.27 11.59
CA SER A 199 -20.12 -1.70 10.65
C SER A 199 -18.72 -1.59 11.24
N ALA A 200 -18.55 -1.76 12.56
CA ALA A 200 -17.28 -1.42 13.23
C ALA A 200 -16.06 -2.23 12.76
N ALA A 201 -16.22 -3.33 12.03
CA ALA A 201 -15.10 -4.15 11.54
C ALA A 201 -14.44 -3.56 10.28
N ALA A 202 -13.11 -3.71 10.17
CA ALA A 202 -12.32 -3.25 9.02
C ALA A 202 -12.75 -3.91 7.68
N THR A 203 -13.39 -5.07 7.74
CA THR A 203 -14.02 -5.72 6.58
C THR A 203 -15.11 -4.83 5.95
N TRP A 204 -15.91 -4.15 6.78
CA TRP A 204 -17.00 -3.27 6.34
C TRP A 204 -16.59 -1.80 6.18
N LEU A 205 -15.42 -1.44 6.68
CA LEU A 205 -14.91 -0.07 6.64
C LEU A 205 -13.78 0.07 5.61
N SER A 206 -13.82 1.16 4.86
CA SER A 206 -12.66 1.70 4.16
C SER A 206 -12.00 2.77 5.01
N ALA A 207 -10.68 2.81 5.02
CA ALA A 207 -9.93 3.69 5.90
C ALA A 207 -8.77 4.38 5.18
N ALA A 208 -8.63 5.67 5.42
CA ALA A 208 -7.53 6.49 4.93
C ALA A 208 -6.89 7.24 6.12
N ALA A 209 -5.56 7.37 6.12
CA ALA A 209 -4.84 8.10 7.14
C ALA A 209 -4.08 9.25 6.51
N THR A 210 -4.26 10.45 7.05
CA THR A 210 -3.47 11.64 6.74
C THR A 210 -2.46 11.88 7.86
N ASP A 211 -1.67 12.95 7.76
CA ASP A 211 -0.75 13.33 8.83
C ASP A 211 -1.49 13.83 10.08
N GLN A 212 -2.78 14.17 9.98
CA GLN A 212 -3.55 14.73 11.09
C GLN A 212 -4.70 13.84 11.57
N ARG A 213 -5.30 13.00 10.71
CA ARG A 213 -6.54 12.30 11.03
C ARG A 213 -6.62 10.91 10.39
N VAL A 214 -7.51 10.10 10.95
CA VAL A 214 -7.95 8.83 10.34
C VAL A 214 -9.38 9.00 9.86
N TYR A 215 -9.64 8.70 8.60
CA TYR A 215 -10.95 8.76 7.97
C TYR A 215 -11.51 7.35 7.85
N LEU A 216 -12.77 7.18 8.20
CA LEU A 216 -13.50 5.92 8.07
C LEU A 216 -14.73 6.15 7.21
N THR A 217 -14.90 5.31 6.20
CA THR A 217 -16.08 5.26 5.34
C THR A 217 -16.68 3.86 5.39
N ASP A 218 -17.94 3.76 5.72
CA ASP A 218 -18.70 2.53 5.59
C ASP A 218 -18.86 2.16 4.11
N ARG A 219 -18.44 0.95 3.75
CA ARG A 219 -18.35 0.52 2.36
C ARG A 219 -19.71 0.41 1.68
N THR A 220 -20.80 0.16 2.39
CA THR A 220 -22.12 -0.08 1.77
C THR A 220 -22.97 1.18 1.79
N THR A 221 -22.89 1.94 2.86
CA THR A 221 -23.74 3.12 3.10
C THR A 221 -23.06 4.44 2.72
N GLY A 222 -21.73 4.49 2.63
CA GLY A 222 -21.00 5.75 2.39
C GLY A 222 -21.02 6.72 3.57
N TRP A 223 -21.53 6.30 4.75
CA TRP A 223 -21.36 7.08 5.98
C TRP A 223 -19.87 7.24 6.26
N THR A 224 -19.44 8.47 6.49
CA THR A 224 -18.05 8.83 6.67
C THR A 224 -17.87 9.73 7.88
N SER A 225 -16.81 9.48 8.64
CA SER A 225 -16.37 10.32 9.75
C SER A 225 -14.84 10.30 9.84
N TRP A 226 -14.28 11.20 10.63
CA TRP A 226 -12.85 11.20 10.93
C TRP A 226 -12.58 11.22 12.42
N PHE A 227 -11.43 10.67 12.80
CA PHE A 227 -10.92 10.71 14.15
C PHE A 227 -9.61 11.50 14.18
N ASP A 228 -9.55 12.52 15.03
CA ASP A 228 -8.35 13.32 15.30
C ASP A 228 -7.66 12.74 16.54
N PRO A 229 -6.55 11.99 16.39
CA PRO A 229 -5.86 11.41 17.52
C PRO A 229 -5.10 12.44 18.35
N LEU A 230 -4.83 13.63 17.82
CA LEU A 230 -4.24 14.73 18.58
C LEU A 230 -5.22 15.20 19.66
N LYS A 231 -6.46 15.45 19.24
CA LYS A 231 -7.57 15.92 20.09
C LYS A 231 -8.41 14.80 20.71
N ARG A 232 -8.14 13.55 20.33
CA ARG A 232 -8.86 12.32 20.75
C ARG A 232 -10.37 12.41 20.55
N ARG A 233 -10.79 13.01 19.44
CA ARG A 233 -12.20 13.29 19.17
C ARG A 233 -12.62 12.89 17.76
N TRP A 234 -13.89 12.54 17.64
CA TRP A 234 -14.53 12.36 16.35
C TRP A 234 -14.94 13.69 15.74
N GLY A 235 -14.87 13.76 14.42
CA GLY A 235 -15.42 14.82 13.61
C GLY A 235 -16.90 14.66 13.32
N PRO A 236 -17.47 15.50 12.44
CA PRO A 236 -18.82 15.29 11.94
C PRO A 236 -18.94 13.91 11.27
N THR A 237 -20.16 13.39 11.23
CA THR A 237 -20.49 12.17 10.47
C THR A 237 -21.44 12.57 9.34
N ARG A 238 -21.04 12.32 8.10
CA ARG A 238 -21.80 12.69 6.90
C ARG A 238 -21.93 11.52 5.93
N CYS A 239 -23.01 11.49 5.16
CA CYS A 239 -23.19 10.48 4.11
C CYS A 239 -22.61 11.02 2.81
N LEU A 240 -21.45 10.51 2.41
CA LEU A 240 -20.77 10.88 1.18
C LEU A 240 -21.32 10.04 0.02
N ARG A 241 -22.49 10.43 -0.49
CA ARG A 241 -23.18 9.70 -1.57
C ARG A 241 -23.44 10.61 -2.78
N PRO A 242 -22.38 10.97 -3.55
CA PRO A 242 -22.54 11.76 -4.78
C PRO A 242 -23.47 11.11 -5.81
N ASP A 243 -23.54 9.78 -5.81
CA ASP A 243 -24.39 8.99 -6.70
C ASP A 243 -25.12 7.92 -5.87
N ALA A 244 -26.46 7.91 -5.96
CA ALA A 244 -27.31 6.99 -5.21
C ALA A 244 -27.25 5.53 -5.72
N SER A 245 -26.76 5.31 -6.94
CA SER A 245 -26.65 3.99 -7.56
C SER A 245 -25.39 3.21 -7.18
N VAL A 246 -24.44 3.86 -6.49
CA VAL A 246 -23.21 3.23 -6.03
C VAL A 246 -23.52 2.30 -4.85
N TYR A 247 -23.08 1.05 -4.96
CA TYR A 247 -23.32 -0.01 -3.98
C TYR A 247 -22.12 -0.28 -3.06
N THR A 248 -20.92 0.16 -3.45
CA THR A 248 -19.71 -0.01 -2.63
C THR A 248 -18.80 1.21 -2.71
N TRP A 249 -18.21 1.58 -1.57
CA TRP A 249 -17.41 2.80 -1.36
C TRP A 249 -16.01 2.51 -0.83
N GLY A 250 -15.04 3.32 -1.23
CA GLY A 250 -13.67 3.30 -0.71
C GLY A 250 -13.10 4.70 -0.56
N VAL A 251 -12.22 4.92 0.42
CA VAL A 251 -11.58 6.22 0.66
C VAL A 251 -10.07 6.08 0.66
N ALA A 252 -9.40 7.07 0.07
CA ALA A 252 -7.95 7.21 0.11
C ALA A 252 -7.52 8.66 0.40
N PRO A 253 -6.29 8.87 0.88
CA PRO A 253 -5.73 10.22 1.02
C PRO A 253 -5.65 10.93 -0.34
N GLY A 254 -6.03 12.21 -0.37
CA GLY A 254 -5.82 13.12 -1.50
C GLY A 254 -4.48 13.87 -1.40
N ARG A 255 -4.24 14.81 -2.32
CA ARG A 255 -2.94 15.50 -2.43
C ARG A 255 -2.59 16.34 -1.19
N ALA A 256 -1.31 16.37 -0.85
CA ALA A 256 -0.77 17.04 0.33
C ALA A 256 -0.93 18.57 0.30
N GLY A 257 -1.23 19.16 1.45
CA GLY A 257 -1.33 20.62 1.65
C GLY A 257 -2.63 21.05 2.35
N ALA A 258 -3.70 20.29 2.16
CA ALA A 258 -4.96 20.37 2.89
C ALA A 258 -5.45 18.95 3.23
N GLU A 259 -6.33 18.81 4.22
CA GLU A 259 -7.03 17.55 4.51
C GLU A 259 -7.98 17.24 3.34
N ARG A 260 -7.45 16.63 2.28
CA ARG A 260 -8.19 16.24 1.08
C ARG A 260 -8.25 14.73 0.99
N LEU A 261 -9.36 14.23 0.46
CA LEU A 261 -9.59 12.80 0.26
C LEU A 261 -10.06 12.53 -1.15
N MET A 262 -9.80 11.31 -1.60
CA MET A 262 -10.44 10.73 -2.78
C MET A 262 -11.44 9.68 -2.31
N LEU A 263 -12.69 9.85 -2.70
CA LEU A 263 -13.76 8.86 -2.55
C LEU A 263 -13.88 8.09 -3.86
N PHE A 264 -13.95 6.77 -3.78
CA PHE A 264 -14.18 5.88 -4.91
C PHE A 264 -15.47 5.12 -4.68
N GLY A 265 -16.20 4.86 -5.76
CA GLY A 265 -17.47 4.15 -5.71
C GLY A 265 -17.65 3.30 -6.95
N ALA A 266 -18.20 2.09 -6.77
CA ALA A 266 -18.60 1.24 -7.88
C ALA A 266 -20.13 1.19 -7.99
N LYS A 267 -20.63 1.37 -9.21
CA LYS A 267 -22.05 1.27 -9.56
C LYS A 267 -22.26 0.37 -10.76
N ARG A 268 -23.51 0.03 -11.01
CA ARG A 268 -23.95 -0.69 -12.22
C ARG A 268 -24.62 0.29 -13.18
N GLU A 269 -24.29 0.17 -14.48
CA GLU A 269 -24.82 1.02 -15.54
C GLU A 269 -25.16 0.18 -16.79
N GLY A 270 -26.05 0.69 -17.66
CA GLY A 270 -26.48 0.04 -18.90
C GLY A 270 -27.92 -0.52 -18.84
N GLU A 271 -28.45 -0.92 -20.00
CA GLU A 271 -29.85 -1.37 -20.19
C GLU A 271 -30.26 -2.54 -19.27
N GLU A 272 -29.30 -3.31 -18.76
CA GLU A 272 -29.50 -4.42 -17.82
C GLU A 272 -28.67 -4.28 -16.51
N ALA A 273 -28.12 -3.10 -16.21
CA ALA A 273 -27.23 -2.90 -15.06
C ALA A 273 -26.02 -3.89 -15.02
N ASN A 274 -25.63 -4.38 -16.19
CA ASN A 274 -24.69 -5.49 -16.29
C ASN A 274 -23.23 -5.01 -16.37
N ARG A 275 -22.98 -3.70 -16.52
CA ARG A 275 -21.63 -3.14 -16.56
C ARG A 275 -21.29 -2.44 -15.25
N VAL A 276 -20.16 -2.81 -14.65
CA VAL A 276 -19.64 -2.12 -13.47
C VAL A 276 -18.84 -0.90 -13.91
N VAL A 277 -19.11 0.23 -13.27
CA VAL A 277 -18.38 1.49 -13.49
C VAL A 277 -17.83 1.96 -12.15
N VAL A 278 -16.52 2.21 -12.11
CA VAL A 278 -15.85 2.79 -10.95
C VAL A 278 -15.64 4.28 -11.18
N GLN A 279 -16.03 5.10 -10.22
CA GLN A 279 -15.90 6.56 -10.26
C GLN A 279 -15.12 7.07 -9.04
N ALA A 280 -14.45 8.20 -9.22
CA ALA A 280 -13.71 8.90 -8.18
C ALA A 280 -14.23 10.34 -8.00
N TRP A 281 -14.26 10.81 -6.75
CA TRP A 281 -14.65 12.17 -6.37
C TRP A 281 -13.68 12.74 -5.34
N GLU A 282 -13.41 14.04 -5.43
CA GLU A 282 -12.66 14.77 -4.41
C GLU A 282 -13.57 15.21 -3.27
N VAL A 283 -13.11 14.98 -2.04
CA VAL A 283 -13.82 15.33 -0.81
C VAL A 283 -12.96 16.25 0.05
N ASP A 284 -13.58 17.31 0.58
CA ASP A 284 -13.02 18.12 1.65
C ASP A 284 -13.03 17.30 2.95
N GLY A 285 -11.85 16.98 3.48
CA GLY A 285 -11.69 16.18 4.69
C GLY A 285 -12.09 16.90 5.97
N ASP A 286 -12.12 18.23 6.01
CA ASP A 286 -12.57 18.97 7.19
C ASP A 286 -14.09 18.95 7.29
N ALA A 287 -14.75 19.39 6.21
CA ALA A 287 -16.21 19.47 6.15
C ALA A 287 -16.89 18.11 5.95
N LEU A 288 -16.18 17.14 5.34
CA LEU A 288 -16.73 15.92 4.76
C LEU A 288 -17.82 16.23 3.74
N ASP A 289 -17.51 17.14 2.81
CA ASP A 289 -18.37 17.52 1.70
C ASP A 289 -17.64 17.35 0.37
N LEU A 290 -18.42 17.15 -0.69
CA LEU A 290 -17.90 17.09 -2.05
C LEU A 290 -17.34 18.45 -2.45
N SER A 291 -16.13 18.47 -3.01
CA SER A 291 -15.52 19.74 -3.41
C SER A 291 -16.31 20.36 -4.59
N PRO A 292 -16.58 21.68 -4.60
CA PRO A 292 -17.26 22.33 -5.72
C PRO A 292 -16.42 22.18 -6.99
N GLY A 293 -16.96 21.55 -8.03
CA GLY A 293 -16.20 21.21 -9.23
C GLY A 293 -15.38 19.92 -9.13
N ALA A 294 -15.65 19.07 -8.13
CA ALA A 294 -15.09 17.72 -8.01
C ALA A 294 -15.15 17.05 -9.38
N ALA A 295 -13.97 16.82 -9.96
CA ALA A 295 -13.89 16.13 -11.23
C ALA A 295 -14.46 14.73 -11.02
N TYR A 296 -15.54 14.44 -11.74
CA TYR A 296 -15.94 13.07 -11.97
C TYR A 296 -14.84 12.48 -12.84
N ASP A 297 -14.04 11.58 -12.28
CA ASP A 297 -13.15 10.77 -13.09
C ASP A 297 -13.66 9.34 -13.06
N ALA A 298 -14.04 8.85 -14.23
CA ALA A 298 -14.49 7.49 -14.41
C ALA A 298 -13.31 6.64 -14.83
N MET A 299 -13.09 5.56 -14.10
CA MET A 299 -12.17 4.52 -14.54
C MET A 299 -12.59 4.02 -15.92
N PRO A 300 -11.65 3.82 -16.86
CA PRO A 300 -11.93 3.17 -18.12
C PRO A 300 -12.70 1.85 -17.92
N SER A 301 -13.68 1.60 -18.78
CA SER A 301 -14.62 0.51 -18.57
C SER A 301 -14.04 -0.87 -18.72
N ASP A 302 -13.08 -1.01 -19.64
CA ASP A 302 -12.31 -2.23 -19.80
C ASP A 302 -11.57 -2.62 -18.50
N MET A 303 -11.09 -1.63 -17.74
CA MET A 303 -10.47 -1.87 -16.44
C MET A 303 -11.50 -2.19 -15.35
N SER A 304 -12.64 -1.49 -15.34
CA SER A 304 -13.73 -1.75 -14.39
C SER A 304 -14.32 -3.15 -14.56
N GLU A 305 -14.51 -3.59 -15.80
CA GLU A 305 -14.99 -4.94 -16.15
C GLU A 305 -13.97 -6.02 -15.80
N ARG A 306 -12.66 -5.76 -15.95
CA ARG A 306 -11.61 -6.69 -15.51
C ARG A 306 -11.51 -6.80 -13.98
N LEU A 307 -11.76 -5.72 -13.24
CA LEU A 307 -11.80 -5.75 -11.77
C LEU A 307 -13.02 -6.51 -11.25
N PHE A 308 -14.15 -6.40 -11.95
CA PHE A 308 -15.42 -7.01 -11.58
C PHE A 308 -15.96 -7.83 -12.76
N PRO A 309 -15.31 -8.97 -13.07
CA PRO A 309 -15.71 -9.82 -14.19
C PRO A 309 -17.18 -10.24 -14.06
N ARG A 310 -17.80 -10.56 -15.18
CA ARG A 310 -19.14 -11.15 -15.17
C ARG A 310 -19.02 -12.64 -14.93
N ASP A 311 -19.77 -13.13 -13.97
CA ASP A 311 -19.94 -14.55 -13.74
C ASP A 311 -21.15 -14.96 -14.58
N GLU A 312 -20.92 -15.69 -15.68
CA GLU A 312 -21.99 -16.10 -16.61
C GLU A 312 -22.90 -17.21 -16.01
N ASP A 313 -22.48 -17.81 -14.88
CA ASP A 313 -23.08 -19.02 -14.30
C ASP A 313 -23.71 -18.84 -12.89
N GLU A 314 -23.72 -17.62 -12.30
CA GLU A 314 -24.25 -17.41 -10.94
C GLU A 314 -25.71 -16.91 -10.93
N ASP A 315 -26.64 -17.86 -11.08
CA ASP A 315 -28.05 -17.71 -10.66
C ASP A 315 -28.17 -17.91 -9.12
N GLY A 316 -27.55 -17.07 -8.30
CA GLY A 316 -27.71 -17.22 -6.85
C GLY A 316 -26.71 -16.48 -6.00
N GLU A 317 -27.22 -15.51 -5.25
CA GLU A 317 -26.53 -14.66 -4.26
C GLU A 317 -25.44 -13.77 -4.87
N GLU A 318 -25.79 -12.49 -5.10
CA GLU A 318 -24.84 -11.41 -5.44
C GLU A 318 -23.65 -11.45 -4.47
N MET A 319 -22.58 -12.18 -4.81
CA MET A 319 -21.37 -12.21 -4.02
C MET A 319 -20.92 -10.76 -3.88
N MET A 320 -20.93 -10.22 -2.65
CA MET A 320 -20.80 -8.79 -2.38
C MET A 320 -19.50 -8.26 -2.99
N ARG A 321 -19.58 -7.76 -4.23
CA ARG A 321 -18.49 -7.08 -4.91
C ARG A 321 -18.17 -5.86 -4.06
N SER A 322 -16.94 -5.82 -3.54
CA SER A 322 -16.52 -4.76 -2.64
C SER A 322 -15.31 -4.06 -3.23
N ILE A 323 -15.35 -2.74 -3.33
CA ILE A 323 -14.19 -1.96 -3.75
C ILE A 323 -13.19 -1.87 -2.60
N GLY A 324 -11.92 -2.16 -2.86
CA GLY A 324 -10.79 -1.91 -1.98
C GLY A 324 -9.95 -0.77 -2.51
N VAL A 325 -9.47 0.11 -1.62
CA VAL A 325 -8.60 1.22 -2.01
C VAL A 325 -7.46 1.33 -1.01
N CYS A 326 -6.26 1.57 -1.53
CA CYS A 326 -5.08 1.93 -0.76
C CYS A 326 -4.27 2.97 -1.54
N GLY A 327 -3.56 3.87 -0.86
CA GLY A 327 -2.88 4.96 -1.56
C GLY A 327 -2.27 6.00 -0.62
N ASN A 328 -1.63 6.97 -1.24
CA ASN A 328 -1.10 8.16 -0.59
C ASN A 328 -1.49 9.42 -1.38
N ALA A 329 -0.94 10.56 -0.99
CA ALA A 329 -1.22 11.86 -1.60
C ALA A 329 -0.87 12.01 -3.09
N THR A 330 -0.24 11.03 -3.72
CA THR A 330 0.15 11.08 -5.13
C THR A 330 -0.65 10.13 -6.01
N GLY A 331 -1.33 9.15 -5.42
CA GLY A 331 -1.91 8.03 -6.13
C GLY A 331 -1.97 6.77 -5.28
N GLY A 332 -2.47 5.70 -5.88
CA GLY A 332 -2.66 4.43 -5.19
C GLY A 332 -3.33 3.40 -6.10
N TYR A 333 -4.03 2.46 -5.48
CA TYR A 333 -4.63 1.33 -6.18
C TYR A 333 -6.09 1.14 -5.76
N VAL A 334 -6.92 0.84 -6.75
CA VAL A 334 -8.27 0.32 -6.60
C VAL A 334 -8.25 -1.16 -6.95
N TYR A 335 -8.90 -2.00 -6.16
CA TYR A 335 -8.94 -3.45 -6.36
C TYR A 335 -10.30 -4.02 -5.92
N ASN A 336 -10.60 -5.24 -6.34
CA ASN A 336 -11.74 -5.98 -5.81
C ASN A 336 -11.35 -6.60 -4.45
N ALA A 337 -11.93 -6.09 -3.36
CA ALA A 337 -11.64 -6.55 -2.01
C ALA A 337 -12.25 -7.93 -1.71
N ALA A 338 -13.31 -8.32 -2.42
CA ALA A 338 -13.91 -9.65 -2.32
C ALA A 338 -13.12 -10.68 -3.13
N GLU A 339 -12.53 -10.26 -4.25
CA GLU A 339 -11.73 -11.11 -5.14
C GLU A 339 -10.33 -10.52 -5.38
N PRO A 340 -9.37 -10.73 -4.45
CA PRO A 340 -7.97 -10.31 -4.60
C PRO A 340 -7.27 -10.77 -5.89
N ALA A 341 -7.75 -11.85 -6.51
CA ALA A 341 -7.11 -12.48 -7.65
C ALA A 341 -7.36 -11.73 -8.97
N SER A 342 -8.37 -10.84 -9.05
CA SER A 342 -8.74 -10.13 -10.28
C SER A 342 -7.67 -9.11 -10.71
N GLY A 343 -6.79 -8.68 -9.80
CA GLY A 343 -5.77 -7.68 -10.03
C GLY A 343 -6.12 -6.33 -9.41
N ALA A 344 -5.48 -5.26 -9.89
CA ALA A 344 -5.69 -3.92 -9.38
C ALA A 344 -5.61 -2.88 -10.50
N VAL A 345 -6.05 -1.66 -10.21
CA VAL A 345 -5.91 -0.51 -11.10
C VAL A 345 -5.19 0.60 -10.35
N LEU A 346 -4.04 0.99 -10.86
CA LEU A 346 -3.27 2.15 -10.40
C LEU A 346 -4.00 3.43 -10.80
N TYR A 347 -4.11 4.37 -9.87
CA TYR A 347 -4.52 5.75 -10.14
C TYR A 347 -3.40 6.72 -9.74
N GLU A 348 -3.12 7.70 -10.61
CA GLU A 348 -2.20 8.82 -10.33
C GLU A 348 -3.00 10.11 -10.14
N LEU A 349 -2.72 10.85 -9.08
CA LEU A 349 -3.38 12.13 -8.80
C LEU A 349 -2.59 13.31 -9.35
N THR A 350 -3.29 14.28 -9.92
CA THR A 350 -2.74 15.59 -10.27
C THR A 350 -3.61 16.71 -9.70
N GLU A 351 -2.96 17.80 -9.30
CA GLU A 351 -3.66 19.02 -8.91
C GLU A 351 -3.93 19.87 -10.15
N ARG A 352 -5.13 20.43 -10.22
CA ARG A 352 -5.55 21.42 -11.20
C ARG A 352 -6.10 22.64 -10.46
N GLN A 353 -6.32 23.73 -11.19
CA GLN A 353 -6.90 24.97 -10.62
C GLN A 353 -8.25 24.75 -9.92
N ALA A 354 -9.01 23.71 -10.31
CA ALA A 354 -10.33 23.37 -9.78
C ALA A 354 -10.33 22.21 -8.76
N GLY A 355 -9.16 21.71 -8.33
CA GLY A 355 -9.07 20.61 -7.37
C GLY A 355 -8.16 19.46 -7.81
N THR A 356 -8.24 18.35 -7.07
CA THR A 356 -7.48 17.11 -7.33
C THR A 356 -8.27 16.20 -8.26
N VAL A 357 -7.62 15.68 -9.30
CA VAL A 357 -8.24 14.77 -10.27
C VAL A 357 -7.36 13.55 -10.51
N VAL A 358 -7.97 12.45 -10.96
CA VAL A 358 -7.20 11.31 -11.46
C VAL A 358 -6.64 11.68 -12.83
N LYS A 359 -5.32 11.64 -12.97
CA LYS A 359 -4.63 11.96 -14.21
C LYS A 359 -4.49 10.74 -15.11
N ARG A 360 -4.31 9.58 -14.50
CA ARG A 360 -3.96 8.34 -15.17
C ARG A 360 -4.57 7.16 -14.43
N TRP A 361 -5.16 6.26 -15.19
CA TRP A 361 -5.53 4.92 -14.79
C TRP A 361 -4.62 3.91 -15.50
N GLU A 362 -4.20 2.87 -14.82
CA GLU A 362 -3.35 1.83 -15.40
C GLU A 362 -3.66 0.47 -14.78
N TRP A 363 -3.81 -0.54 -15.63
CA TRP A 363 -4.05 -1.92 -15.19
C TRP A 363 -2.80 -2.52 -14.54
N VAL A 364 -2.98 -3.15 -13.39
CA VAL A 364 -1.94 -3.90 -12.68
C VAL A 364 -2.35 -5.37 -12.66
N PRO A 365 -1.65 -6.24 -13.41
CA PRO A 365 -1.96 -7.65 -13.42
C PRO A 365 -1.72 -8.24 -12.03
N CYS A 366 -2.60 -9.15 -11.62
CA CYS A 366 -2.43 -9.91 -10.41
C CYS A 366 -1.13 -10.74 -10.48
N ALA A 367 -0.38 -10.80 -9.38
CA ALA A 367 0.80 -11.66 -9.33
C ALA A 367 0.38 -13.13 -9.40
N LEU A 368 1.10 -13.94 -10.18
CA LEU A 368 0.82 -15.37 -10.36
C LEU A 368 0.71 -16.14 -9.03
N SER A 369 1.51 -15.75 -8.03
CA SER A 369 1.43 -16.36 -6.69
C SER A 369 0.14 -16.05 -5.94
N VAL A 370 -0.49 -14.89 -6.18
CA VAL A 370 -1.81 -14.57 -5.60
C VAL A 370 -2.89 -15.40 -6.28
N GLN A 371 -2.83 -15.55 -7.61
CA GLN A 371 -3.77 -16.36 -8.38
C GLN A 371 -3.72 -17.84 -7.99
N ALA A 372 -2.51 -18.39 -7.81
CA ALA A 372 -2.30 -19.78 -7.40
C ALA A 372 -2.76 -20.06 -5.96
N GLU A 373 -2.86 -19.02 -5.14
CA GLU A 373 -3.19 -19.09 -3.72
C GLU A 373 -4.52 -18.35 -3.45
N SER A 374 -5.51 -18.45 -4.35
CA SER A 374 -6.78 -17.70 -4.28
C SER A 374 -7.61 -17.94 -3.01
N LEU A 375 -7.42 -19.08 -2.34
CA LEU A 375 -8.05 -19.41 -1.05
C LEU A 375 -7.36 -18.74 0.15
N HIS A 376 -6.17 -18.14 -0.04
CA HIS A 376 -5.40 -17.51 1.01
C HIS A 376 -5.79 -16.05 1.17
N ARG A 377 -5.88 -15.58 2.44
CA ARG A 377 -6.19 -14.18 2.73
C ARG A 377 -5.06 -13.30 2.19
N ALA A 378 -5.38 -12.40 1.26
CA ALA A 378 -4.43 -11.39 0.77
C ALA A 378 -4.71 -10.05 1.46
N VAL A 379 -3.67 -9.41 1.98
CA VAL A 379 -3.77 -8.03 2.51
C VAL A 379 -3.05 -7.09 1.57
N HIS A 380 -3.81 -6.21 0.93
CA HIS A 380 -3.30 -5.18 0.03
C HIS A 380 -2.93 -3.91 0.82
N ALA A 381 -1.71 -3.47 0.60
CA ALA A 381 -1.07 -2.33 1.24
C ALA A 381 -0.48 -1.41 0.17
N CYS A 382 -0.30 -0.15 0.52
CA CYS A 382 0.32 0.82 -0.37
C CYS A 382 1.39 1.60 0.36
N SER A 383 2.64 1.57 -0.13
CA SER A 383 3.72 2.30 0.54
C SER A 383 4.85 2.70 -0.39
N MET A 384 5.58 3.74 0.01
CA MET A 384 6.89 4.04 -0.56
C MET A 384 7.88 2.95 -0.16
N VAL A 385 8.59 2.38 -1.12
CA VAL A 385 9.65 1.41 -0.91
C VAL A 385 10.98 2.05 -1.30
N GLY A 386 11.88 2.18 -0.33
CA GLY A 386 13.21 2.72 -0.52
C GLY A 386 14.25 1.63 -0.84
N LEU A 387 15.48 2.09 -1.08
CA LEU A 387 16.60 1.18 -1.35
C LEU A 387 16.94 0.28 -0.17
N ASP A 388 16.85 0.83 1.05
CA ASP A 388 17.25 0.11 2.26
C ASP A 388 16.31 -1.08 2.53
N GLU A 389 15.02 -0.93 2.24
CA GLU A 389 14.04 -2.01 2.26
C GLU A 389 14.36 -3.08 1.20
N LEU A 390 14.67 -2.67 -0.04
CA LEU A 390 14.99 -3.60 -1.14
C LEU A 390 16.28 -4.40 -0.90
N GLN A 391 17.31 -3.75 -0.37
CA GLN A 391 18.58 -4.41 -0.04
C GLN A 391 18.40 -5.47 1.05
N ARG A 392 17.59 -5.17 2.07
CA ARG A 392 17.27 -6.14 3.14
C ARG A 392 16.41 -7.30 2.63
N GLY A 393 15.44 -7.03 1.77
CA GLY A 393 14.64 -8.08 1.12
C GLY A 393 15.47 -9.04 0.26
N ARG A 394 16.55 -8.57 -0.36
CA ARG A 394 17.49 -9.42 -1.10
C ARG A 394 18.38 -10.26 -0.19
N ALA A 395 18.89 -9.67 0.89
CA ALA A 395 19.69 -10.39 1.87
C ALA A 395 18.91 -11.54 2.53
N SER A 396 17.63 -11.32 2.84
CA SER A 396 16.76 -12.37 3.40
C SER A 396 16.48 -13.50 2.41
N ALA A 397 16.31 -13.19 1.12
CA ALA A 397 16.16 -14.20 0.07
C ALA A 397 17.44 -15.05 -0.12
N GLY A 398 18.62 -14.44 -0.08
CA GLY A 398 19.90 -15.15 -0.18
C GLY A 398 20.16 -16.10 0.99
N GLN A 399 19.81 -15.70 2.22
CA GLN A 399 19.92 -16.55 3.41
C GLN A 399 18.92 -17.72 3.41
N ALA A 400 17.72 -17.51 2.85
CA ALA A 400 16.72 -18.58 2.72
C ALA A 400 17.16 -19.64 1.68
N ALA A 401 17.76 -19.21 0.57
CA ALA A 401 18.30 -20.10 -0.46
C ALA A 401 19.48 -20.94 0.07
N SER A 402 20.38 -20.35 0.88
CA SER A 402 21.49 -21.09 1.47
C SER A 402 21.03 -22.11 2.51
N LYS A 403 20.00 -21.79 3.32
CA LYS A 403 19.39 -22.73 4.29
C LYS A 403 18.69 -23.90 3.61
N ALA A 404 17.91 -23.63 2.55
CA ALA A 404 17.25 -24.69 1.79
C ALA A 404 18.25 -25.66 1.13
N SER A 405 19.45 -25.18 0.78
CA SER A 405 20.53 -26.02 0.26
C SER A 405 21.26 -26.82 1.35
N THR A 406 21.20 -26.39 2.61
CA THR A 406 21.85 -27.10 3.74
C THR A 406 20.94 -28.16 4.35
N ASP A 407 19.62 -27.97 4.27
CA ASP A 407 18.63 -28.96 4.75
C ASP A 407 18.34 -30.08 3.70
N ALA A 408 18.90 -29.96 2.48
CA ALA A 408 18.79 -30.94 1.40
C ALA A 408 20.02 -31.86 1.26
N HIS A 409 20.97 -31.75 2.19
CA HIS A 409 22.14 -32.63 2.36
C HIS A 409 22.10 -33.25 3.75
#